data_AF-A0A1W5CXK2-F1
#
_entry.id   AF-A0A1W5CXK2-F1
#
_cell.length_a   1.000
_cell.length_b   1.000
_cell.length_c   1.000
_cell.angle_alpha   90.00
_cell.angle_beta   90.00
_cell.angle_gamma   90.00
#
_symmetry.space_group_name_H-M   'P 1'
#
loop_
_entity.id
_entity.type
_entity.pdbx_description
1 polymer ?
#
loop_
_entity_poly.entity_id
_entity_poly.type
_entity_poly.pdbx_seq_one_letter_code
_entity_poly.pdbx_strand_id
1 'polypeptide(L)'
;MPAANRSAGRNVFIYDSKDPTKVLGGLVLTNGVTNANFYFMLEILFIFTTTFELQLNEADATIPRNGDPLQAGNYYIITSCSFSVSDEAWLVHTISHSTGTPTPAFRDAIRLRDPRCVITGEEAINADVGSWTGFDAAHIFPLAYEGHWKQHNFDRWITKPSVKGGSINSVQNGLLLRSDIHQLFDNYGVSINPDDDHRITFFARDGKNIAGQHLDQRFLNNPDRPVDQLLSWHFRQSVLANMRGNGVPHFEHDFPPGSDILGDIRDGPMPEERMEFELFSRLTAVQDI
;
A
#
# COMPACT_ATOMS: atom_id res chain seq x y z
N MET A 1 -6.29 -24.21 10.72
CA MET A 1 -6.53 -22.86 11.29
C MET A 1 -7.00 -21.99 10.12
N PRO A 2 -8.05 -21.16 10.26
CA PRO A 2 -8.38 -20.21 9.20
C PRO A 2 -7.18 -19.29 8.96
N ALA A 3 -6.94 -18.91 7.70
CA ALA A 3 -5.87 -17.99 7.35
C ALA A 3 -6.03 -16.68 8.14
N ALA A 4 -4.94 -16.19 8.74
CA ALA A 4 -4.94 -14.91 9.43
C ALA A 4 -5.22 -13.80 8.40
N ASN A 5 -6.24 -12.99 8.62
CA ASN A 5 -6.56 -11.82 7.79
C ASN A 5 -6.11 -10.52 8.47
N ARG A 6 -6.21 -9.39 7.76
CA ARG A 6 -5.83 -8.06 8.28
C ARG A 6 -6.70 -7.54 9.42
N SER A 7 -7.76 -8.24 9.84
CA SER A 7 -8.53 -7.85 11.03
C SER A 7 -7.79 -8.17 12.33
N ALA A 8 -6.82 -9.09 12.28
CA ALA A 8 -6.01 -9.44 13.44
C ALA A 8 -5.20 -8.22 13.94
N GLY A 9 -5.42 -7.84 15.19
CA GLY A 9 -4.69 -6.75 15.84
C GLY A 9 -5.27 -5.35 15.61
N ARG A 10 -6.39 -5.21 14.90
CA ARG A 10 -7.13 -3.93 14.82
C ARG A 10 -7.61 -3.50 16.20
N ASN A 11 -7.57 -2.20 16.43
CA ASN A 11 -8.03 -1.53 17.64
C ASN A 11 -8.92 -0.32 17.32
N VAL A 12 -9.16 -0.05 16.03
CA VAL A 12 -10.18 0.86 15.51
C VAL A 12 -11.16 0.04 14.69
N PHE A 13 -12.45 0.18 14.96
CA PHE A 13 -13.53 -0.55 14.30
C PHE A 13 -14.57 0.43 13.76
N ILE A 14 -15.13 0.13 12.60
CA ILE A 14 -16.06 1.01 11.88
C ILE A 14 -17.43 0.35 11.82
N TYR A 15 -18.47 1.10 12.18
CA TYR A 15 -19.86 0.67 12.20
C TYR A 15 -20.77 1.67 11.48
N ASP A 16 -21.93 1.19 11.03
CA ASP A 16 -23.07 2.07 10.77
C ASP A 16 -23.77 2.34 12.11
N SER A 17 -24.03 3.61 12.43
CA SER A 17 -24.83 3.96 13.61
C SER A 17 -26.24 3.36 13.58
N LYS A 18 -26.78 3.03 12.40
CA LYS A 18 -28.09 2.38 12.22
C LYS A 18 -28.03 0.86 12.41
N ASP A 19 -26.85 0.25 12.31
CA ASP A 19 -26.61 -1.17 12.57
C ASP A 19 -25.28 -1.35 13.33
N PRO A 20 -25.26 -1.06 14.66
CA PRO A 20 -24.05 -1.12 15.47
C PRO A 20 -23.56 -2.54 15.73
N THR A 21 -24.26 -3.57 15.25
CA THR A 21 -23.91 -4.98 15.49
C THR A 21 -22.90 -5.52 14.48
N LYS A 22 -22.74 -4.84 13.34
CA LYS A 22 -21.94 -5.30 12.21
C LYS A 22 -20.73 -4.40 11.98
N VAL A 23 -19.54 -4.97 12.15
CA VAL A 23 -18.28 -4.33 11.78
C VAL A 23 -18.19 -4.22 10.25
N LEU A 24 -18.08 -2.99 9.75
CA LEU A 24 -17.92 -2.70 8.32
C LEU A 24 -16.45 -2.68 7.89
N GLY A 25 -15.55 -2.44 8.83
CA GLY A 25 -14.12 -2.33 8.59
C GLY A 25 -13.36 -1.97 9.86
N GLY A 26 -12.08 -1.67 9.72
CA GLY A 26 -11.29 -1.17 10.84
C GLY A 26 -9.84 -0.93 10.48
N LEU A 27 -9.05 -0.48 11.45
CA LEU A 27 -7.65 -0.09 11.25
C LEU A 27 -6.81 -0.61 12.42
N VAL A 28 -5.58 -1.02 12.12
CA VAL A 28 -4.52 -1.13 13.12
C VAL A 28 -3.99 0.29 13.32
N LEU A 29 -4.40 0.94 14.40
CA LEU A 29 -3.98 2.32 14.68
C LEU A 29 -2.50 2.38 15.01
N THR A 30 -1.75 3.12 14.20
CA THR A 30 -0.34 3.46 14.43
C THR A 30 -0.17 4.96 14.63
N ASN A 31 1.03 5.37 15.04
CA ASN A 31 1.38 6.79 15.20
C ASN A 31 1.12 7.58 13.91
N GLY A 32 0.69 8.84 14.08
CA GLY A 32 0.48 9.79 13.00
C GLY A 32 -0.85 9.70 12.24
N VAL A 33 -1.71 8.72 12.53
CA VAL A 33 -3.09 8.73 12.00
C VAL A 33 -3.89 9.79 12.76
N THR A 34 -4.46 10.75 12.01
CA THR A 34 -5.30 11.83 12.55
C THR A 34 -6.77 11.60 12.24
N ASN A 35 -7.65 12.37 12.88
CA ASN A 35 -9.08 12.34 12.54
C ASN A 35 -9.31 12.68 11.07
N ALA A 36 -8.68 13.74 10.54
CA ALA A 36 -8.81 14.13 9.14
C ALA A 36 -8.35 13.04 8.17
N ASN A 37 -7.24 12.37 8.48
CA ASN A 37 -6.74 11.24 7.70
C ASN A 37 -7.71 10.05 7.76
N PHE A 38 -8.30 9.76 8.91
CA PHE A 38 -9.29 8.70 9.05
C PHE A 38 -10.57 9.00 8.25
N TYR A 39 -11.09 10.24 8.28
CA TYR A 39 -12.21 10.65 7.41
C TYR A 39 -11.91 10.39 5.94
N PHE A 40 -10.70 10.73 5.48
CA PHE A 40 -10.26 10.47 4.12
C PHE A 40 -10.20 8.96 3.78
N MET A 41 -9.71 8.14 4.71
CA MET A 41 -9.74 6.68 4.54
C MET A 41 -11.18 6.13 4.43
N LEU A 42 -12.13 6.69 5.18
CA LEU A 42 -13.54 6.29 5.07
C LEU A 42 -14.17 6.70 3.73
N GLU A 43 -13.79 7.85 3.17
CA GLU A 43 -14.21 8.28 1.82
C GLU A 43 -13.65 7.37 0.71
N ILE A 44 -12.58 6.60 0.99
CA ILE A 44 -12.10 5.54 0.09
C ILE A 44 -12.94 4.27 0.25
N LEU A 45 -13.27 3.89 1.49
CA LEU A 45 -13.96 2.64 1.82
C LEU A 45 -15.45 2.65 1.51
N PHE A 46 -16.10 3.81 1.57
CA PHE A 46 -17.54 3.94 1.49
C PHE A 46 -17.94 4.99 0.47
N ILE A 47 -19.04 4.72 -0.23
CA ILE A 47 -19.66 5.65 -1.16
C ILE A 47 -20.80 6.35 -0.42
N PHE A 48 -20.57 7.62 -0.09
CA PHE A 48 -21.53 8.48 0.58
C PHE A 48 -22.31 9.32 -0.44
N THR A 49 -23.63 9.43 -0.25
CA THR A 49 -24.48 10.34 -1.05
C THR A 49 -24.54 11.75 -0.47
N THR A 50 -24.17 11.91 0.79
CA THR A 50 -24.18 13.16 1.56
C THR A 50 -22.99 13.21 2.50
N THR A 51 -22.80 14.32 3.22
CA THR A 51 -21.82 14.38 4.31
C THR A 51 -22.13 13.35 5.40
N PHE A 52 -21.09 12.98 6.15
CA PHE A 52 -21.19 12.10 7.31
C PHE A 52 -20.33 12.65 8.46
N GLU A 53 -20.69 12.24 9.67
CA GLU A 53 -19.97 12.53 10.90
C GLU A 53 -19.58 11.22 11.58
N LEU A 54 -18.64 11.31 12.52
CA LEU A 54 -18.18 10.17 13.31
C LEU A 54 -18.44 10.39 14.79
N GLN A 55 -18.85 9.34 15.49
CA GLN A 55 -18.85 9.28 16.96
C GLN A 55 -17.95 8.14 17.44
N LEU A 56 -17.29 8.32 18.57
CA LEU A 56 -16.42 7.34 19.21
C LEU A 56 -17.12 6.69 20.40
N ASN A 57 -17.13 5.36 20.48
CA ASN A 57 -17.65 4.58 21.60
C ASN A 57 -19.08 4.97 22.04
N GLU A 58 -19.94 5.29 21.07
CA GLU A 58 -21.33 5.74 21.31
C GLU A 58 -21.42 7.03 22.14
N ALA A 59 -20.35 7.83 22.18
CA ALA A 59 -20.39 9.16 22.78
C ALA A 59 -21.26 10.10 21.94
N ASP A 60 -22.00 11.00 22.60
CA ASP A 60 -22.83 11.99 21.91
C ASP A 60 -22.01 13.00 21.09
N ALA A 61 -20.72 13.17 21.40
CA ALA A 61 -19.85 14.13 20.75
C ALA A 61 -19.33 13.62 19.41
N THR A 62 -19.53 14.43 18.36
CA THR A 62 -18.97 14.19 17.03
C THR A 62 -17.46 14.44 17.01
N ILE A 63 -16.72 13.56 16.35
CA ILE A 63 -15.29 13.69 16.14
C ILE A 63 -15.04 14.69 15.01
N PRO A 64 -14.35 15.81 15.27
CA PRO A 64 -14.07 16.81 14.24
C PRO A 64 -13.09 16.27 13.17
N ARG A 65 -13.26 16.70 11.92
CA ARG A 65 -12.30 16.45 10.83
C ARG A 65 -11.10 17.38 10.96
N ASN A 66 -10.13 17.03 11.81
CA ASN A 66 -8.98 17.87 12.13
C ASN A 66 -7.67 17.06 12.27
N GLY A 67 -6.57 17.76 12.57
CA GLY A 67 -5.25 17.17 12.75
C GLY A 67 -5.02 16.48 14.10
N ASP A 68 -6.04 16.33 14.94
CA ASP A 68 -5.88 15.66 16.23
C ASP A 68 -5.63 14.15 16.03
N PRO A 69 -4.83 13.50 16.89
CA PRO A 69 -4.59 12.07 16.82
C PRO A 69 -5.88 11.25 16.90
N LEU A 70 -6.00 10.25 16.02
CA LEU A 70 -7.08 9.28 16.10
C LEU A 70 -6.93 8.44 17.38
N GLN A 71 -8.05 8.08 18.00
CA GLN A 71 -8.07 7.24 19.19
C GLN A 71 -8.46 5.80 18.83
N ALA A 72 -8.06 4.84 19.64
CA ALA A 72 -8.57 3.48 19.52
C ALA A 72 -10.04 3.42 19.98
N GLY A 73 -10.85 2.59 19.34
CA GLY A 73 -12.24 2.35 19.73
C GLY A 73 -13.19 2.08 18.57
N ASN A 74 -14.48 2.15 18.87
CA ASN A 74 -15.56 1.91 17.92
C ASN A 74 -16.03 3.24 17.34
N TYR A 75 -15.88 3.40 16.04
CA TYR A 75 -16.32 4.57 15.29
C TYR A 75 -17.63 4.28 14.57
N TYR A 76 -18.63 5.12 14.82
CA TYR A 76 -19.96 5.00 14.24
C TYR A 76 -20.14 6.10 13.19
N ILE A 77 -20.45 5.68 11.97
CA ILE A 77 -20.77 6.59 10.86
C ILE A 77 -22.19 7.08 11.03
N ILE A 78 -22.35 8.40 11.08
CA ILE A 78 -23.64 9.07 11.22
C ILE A 78 -23.91 9.84 9.95
N THR A 79 -25.01 9.50 9.28
CA THR A 79 -25.43 10.20 8.08
C THR A 79 -26.95 10.10 7.90
N SER A 80 -27.53 11.16 7.35
CA SER A 80 -28.97 11.25 7.09
C SER A 80 -29.42 10.28 5.99
N CYS A 81 -28.55 10.02 5.02
CA CYS A 81 -28.82 9.11 3.90
C CYS A 81 -28.24 7.70 4.14
N SER A 82 -28.49 6.80 3.19
CA SER A 82 -27.78 5.53 3.11
C SER A 82 -26.41 5.74 2.49
N PHE A 83 -25.44 4.93 2.89
CA PHE A 83 -24.15 4.79 2.21
C PHE A 83 -23.93 3.32 1.87
N SER A 84 -22.96 3.04 1.01
CA SER A 84 -22.60 1.67 0.64
C SER A 84 -21.10 1.46 0.80
N VAL A 85 -20.70 0.20 1.03
CA VAL A 85 -19.28 -0.17 0.99
C VAL A 85 -18.83 -0.11 -0.47
N SER A 86 -17.69 0.53 -0.71
CA SER A 86 -17.06 0.57 -2.04
C SER A 86 -16.75 -0.85 -2.52
N ASP A 87 -17.18 -1.15 -3.74
CA ASP A 87 -16.89 -2.38 -4.47
C ASP A 87 -15.60 -2.30 -5.29
N GLU A 88 -14.85 -1.20 -5.16
CA GLU A 88 -13.59 -1.00 -5.87
C GLU A 88 -12.62 -2.17 -5.62
N ALA A 89 -12.14 -2.75 -6.71
CA ALA A 89 -11.14 -3.80 -6.65
C ALA A 89 -9.82 -3.23 -6.13
N TRP A 90 -9.12 -4.02 -5.32
CA TRP A 90 -7.72 -3.80 -5.02
C TRP A 90 -6.90 -4.83 -5.81
N LEU A 91 -5.71 -4.45 -6.25
CA LEU A 91 -4.82 -5.31 -7.02
C LEU A 91 -3.91 -6.10 -6.08
N VAL A 92 -3.76 -7.41 -6.27
CA VAL A 92 -2.88 -8.21 -5.41
C VAL A 92 -1.44 -7.78 -5.61
N HIS A 93 -0.76 -7.36 -4.55
CA HIS A 93 0.65 -7.04 -4.62
C HIS A 93 1.38 -7.77 -3.49
N THR A 94 2.46 -8.46 -3.84
CA THR A 94 3.21 -9.35 -2.95
C THR A 94 4.56 -9.64 -3.60
N ILE A 95 5.54 -9.98 -2.79
CA ILE A 95 6.81 -10.47 -3.31
C ILE A 95 6.61 -11.94 -3.69
N SER A 96 7.06 -12.29 -4.89
CA SER A 96 7.26 -13.67 -5.29
C SER A 96 8.72 -13.84 -5.66
N HIS A 97 9.36 -14.91 -5.20
CA HIS A 97 10.75 -15.21 -5.57
C HIS A 97 10.92 -15.40 -7.09
N SER A 98 9.81 -15.60 -7.81
CA SER A 98 9.73 -15.72 -9.27
C SER A 98 9.22 -14.46 -9.99
N THR A 99 9.08 -13.31 -9.30
CA THR A 99 8.81 -12.05 -9.99
C THR A 99 9.94 -11.72 -10.96
N GLY A 100 9.58 -11.16 -12.11
CA GLY A 100 10.57 -10.53 -12.98
C GLY A 100 11.40 -9.54 -12.17
N THR A 101 12.69 -9.84 -12.05
CA THR A 101 13.64 -8.90 -11.44
C THR A 101 13.47 -7.55 -12.13
N PRO A 102 13.38 -6.44 -11.38
CA PRO A 102 13.32 -5.12 -11.98
C PRO A 102 14.44 -4.99 -13.02
N THR A 103 14.12 -4.43 -14.19
CA THR A 103 15.11 -4.30 -15.26
C THR A 103 16.38 -3.64 -14.68
N PRO A 104 17.59 -4.05 -15.10
CA PRO A 104 18.81 -3.42 -14.62
C PRO A 104 18.78 -1.90 -14.73
N ALA A 105 18.19 -1.38 -15.81
CA ALA A 105 18.01 0.06 -16.04
C ALA A 105 17.13 0.73 -14.98
N PHE A 106 15.97 0.15 -14.63
CA PHE A 106 15.11 0.69 -13.57
C PHE A 106 15.82 0.66 -12.22
N ARG A 107 16.39 -0.50 -11.86
CA ARG A 107 17.10 -0.68 -10.58
C ARG A 107 18.24 0.32 -10.43
N ASP A 108 19.06 0.48 -11.46
CA ASP A 108 20.21 1.35 -11.42
C ASP A 108 19.80 2.84 -11.41
N ALA A 109 18.70 3.21 -12.09
CA ALA A 109 18.13 4.56 -12.02
C ALA A 109 17.59 4.90 -10.63
N ILE A 110 16.88 3.96 -9.98
CA ILE A 110 16.39 4.12 -8.60
C ILE A 110 17.55 4.27 -7.62
N ARG A 111 18.55 3.38 -7.70
CA ARG A 111 19.76 3.43 -6.87
C ARG A 111 20.54 4.74 -7.04
N LEU A 112 20.62 5.25 -8.26
CA LEU A 112 21.27 6.54 -8.53
C LEU A 112 20.49 7.72 -7.93
N ARG A 113 19.16 7.68 -7.99
CA ARG A 113 18.29 8.74 -7.47
C ARG A 113 18.24 8.73 -5.93
N ASP A 114 18.16 7.56 -5.34
CA ASP A 114 17.86 7.33 -3.92
C ASP A 114 19.09 6.76 -3.20
N PRO A 115 19.84 7.56 -2.42
CA PRO A 115 21.01 7.07 -1.68
C PRO A 115 20.64 6.38 -0.35
N ARG A 116 19.35 6.22 -0.07
CA ARG A 116 18.80 5.76 1.22
C ARG A 116 17.43 5.14 1.01
N CYS A 117 16.97 4.35 1.97
CA CYS A 117 15.59 3.90 2.02
C CYS A 117 14.66 5.10 2.14
N VAL A 118 13.71 5.24 1.21
CA VAL A 118 12.82 6.42 1.16
C VAL A 118 11.91 6.50 2.38
N ILE A 119 11.44 5.35 2.89
CA ILE A 119 10.51 5.30 4.03
C ILE A 119 11.23 5.43 5.37
N THR A 120 12.42 4.84 5.54
CA THR A 120 13.10 4.84 6.86
C THR A 120 14.19 5.88 6.99
N GLY A 121 14.60 6.50 5.89
CA GLY A 121 15.75 7.41 5.83
C GLY A 121 17.12 6.73 5.98
N GLU A 122 17.17 5.40 6.13
CA GLU A 122 18.41 4.67 6.37
C GLU A 122 19.32 4.68 5.14
N GLU A 123 20.56 5.13 5.32
CA GLU A 123 21.51 5.29 4.23
C GLU A 123 22.05 3.95 3.71
N ALA A 124 22.20 3.85 2.39
CA ALA A 124 22.89 2.73 1.76
C ALA A 124 24.41 2.96 1.87
N ILE A 125 24.98 2.71 3.05
CA ILE A 125 26.37 3.10 3.41
C ILE A 125 27.41 2.55 2.43
N ASN A 126 27.18 1.37 1.85
CA ASN A 126 28.11 0.72 0.91
C ASN A 126 27.78 0.98 -0.57
N ALA A 127 26.89 1.94 -0.87
CA ALA A 127 26.52 2.29 -2.24
C ALA A 127 27.69 2.83 -3.05
N ASP A 128 28.66 3.48 -2.40
CA ASP A 128 29.90 4.01 -2.99
C ASP A 128 30.80 2.91 -3.57
N VAL A 129 30.80 1.73 -2.95
CA VAL A 129 31.49 0.53 -3.46
C VAL A 129 30.57 -0.38 -4.28
N GLY A 130 29.40 0.11 -4.68
CA GLY A 130 28.42 -0.61 -5.50
C GLY A 130 27.65 -1.72 -4.77
N SER A 131 27.74 -1.79 -3.45
CA SER A 131 27.05 -2.79 -2.62
C SER A 131 25.75 -2.24 -2.06
N TRP A 132 24.62 -2.81 -2.49
CA TRP A 132 23.27 -2.41 -2.11
C TRP A 132 22.58 -3.43 -1.19
N THR A 133 23.36 -4.27 -0.51
CA THR A 133 22.86 -5.32 0.37
C THR A 133 21.84 -4.78 1.37
N GLY A 134 20.67 -5.41 1.43
CA GLY A 134 19.56 -5.01 2.31
C GLY A 134 18.64 -3.92 1.73
N PHE A 135 18.87 -3.49 0.48
CA PHE A 135 18.03 -2.52 -0.22
C PHE A 135 17.57 -3.03 -1.59
N ASP A 136 16.30 -2.79 -1.88
CA ASP A 136 15.65 -3.21 -3.12
C ASP A 136 14.98 -2.02 -3.81
N ALA A 137 15.00 -2.04 -5.14
CA ALA A 137 14.24 -1.12 -5.96
C ALA A 137 12.82 -1.67 -6.11
N ALA A 138 11.86 -1.01 -5.50
CA ALA A 138 10.45 -1.39 -5.45
C ALA A 138 9.66 -0.59 -6.48
N HIS A 139 8.75 -1.24 -7.21
CA HIS A 139 7.75 -0.52 -8.01
C HIS A 139 6.59 -0.08 -7.12
N ILE A 140 6.04 1.11 -7.35
CA ILE A 140 4.83 1.58 -6.65
C ILE A 140 3.60 0.92 -7.24
N PHE A 141 3.46 1.03 -8.56
CA PHE A 141 2.50 0.26 -9.33
C PHE A 141 3.17 -1.02 -9.83
N PRO A 142 2.67 -2.21 -9.47
CA PRO A 142 3.32 -3.49 -9.76
C PRO A 142 3.39 -3.80 -11.26
N LEU A 143 4.53 -4.36 -11.69
CA LEU A 143 4.76 -4.78 -13.07
C LEU A 143 3.76 -5.84 -13.57
N ALA A 144 3.30 -6.71 -12.67
CA ALA A 144 2.32 -7.76 -12.98
C ALA A 144 1.04 -7.22 -13.63
N TYR A 145 0.69 -5.96 -13.37
CA TYR A 145 -0.51 -5.35 -13.89
C TYR A 145 -0.23 -4.30 -14.98
N GLU A 146 0.80 -4.49 -15.81
CA GLU A 146 1.08 -3.59 -16.94
C GLU A 146 -0.11 -3.47 -17.91
N GLY A 147 -0.89 -4.54 -18.09
CA GLY A 147 -2.14 -4.48 -18.86
C GLY A 147 -3.14 -3.50 -18.26
N HIS A 148 -3.37 -3.56 -16.94
CA HIS A 148 -4.24 -2.65 -16.21
C HIS A 148 -3.71 -1.21 -16.25
N TRP A 149 -2.39 -1.05 -16.12
CA TRP A 149 -1.69 0.23 -16.27
C TRP A 149 -1.99 0.93 -17.61
N LYS A 150 -1.90 0.18 -18.71
CA LYS A 150 -2.22 0.69 -20.05
C LYS A 150 -3.72 0.95 -20.22
N GLN A 151 -4.57 0.04 -19.79
CA GLN A 151 -6.03 0.15 -19.93
C GLN A 151 -6.60 1.38 -19.23
N HIS A 152 -6.07 1.72 -18.05
CA HIS A 152 -6.53 2.85 -17.24
C HIS A 152 -5.72 4.14 -17.50
N ASN A 153 -4.81 4.10 -18.48
CA ASN A 153 -4.00 5.22 -18.91
C ASN A 153 -3.23 5.85 -17.73
N PHE A 154 -2.62 5.02 -16.88
CA PHE A 154 -1.81 5.49 -15.75
C PHE A 154 -0.46 6.05 -16.20
N ASP A 155 -0.01 5.68 -17.40
CA ASP A 155 1.18 6.23 -18.05
C ASP A 155 1.11 7.74 -18.28
N ARG A 156 -0.10 8.33 -18.36
CA ARG A 156 -0.28 9.78 -18.50
C ARG A 156 0.38 10.61 -17.39
N TRP A 157 0.63 10.01 -16.23
CA TRP A 157 1.27 10.69 -15.10
C TRP A 157 2.78 10.68 -15.18
N ILE A 158 3.37 9.78 -15.98
CA ILE A 158 4.81 9.67 -16.15
C ILE A 158 5.31 10.76 -17.08
N THR A 159 6.29 11.54 -16.63
CA THR A 159 6.96 12.56 -17.46
C THR A 159 8.35 12.12 -17.94
N LYS A 160 8.92 11.08 -17.31
CA LYS A 160 10.22 10.50 -17.65
C LYS A 160 10.09 8.99 -17.91
N PRO A 161 9.55 8.57 -19.06
CA PRO A 161 9.45 7.15 -19.39
C PRO A 161 10.85 6.51 -19.50
N SER A 162 10.96 5.23 -19.15
CA SER A 162 12.20 4.48 -19.35
C SER A 162 12.41 4.18 -20.84
N VAL A 163 13.67 4.17 -21.26
CA VAL A 163 14.08 3.76 -22.62
C VAL A 163 13.80 2.27 -22.85
N LYS A 164 13.85 1.44 -21.79
CA LYS A 164 13.56 0.00 -21.82
C LYS A 164 12.42 -0.35 -20.87
N GLY A 165 11.48 -1.17 -21.31
CA GLY A 165 10.36 -1.64 -20.48
C GLY A 165 9.23 -0.62 -20.28
N GLY A 166 9.18 0.46 -21.07
CA GLY A 166 8.04 1.39 -21.11
C GLY A 166 7.90 2.33 -19.89
N SER A 167 6.75 3.01 -19.81
CA SER A 167 6.46 3.99 -18.76
C SER A 167 6.30 3.37 -17.37
N ILE A 168 5.86 2.11 -17.28
CA ILE A 168 5.76 1.39 -16.00
C ILE A 168 7.12 1.17 -15.33
N ASN A 169 8.19 1.08 -16.13
CA ASN A 169 9.58 1.01 -15.66
C ASN A 169 10.22 2.40 -15.50
N SER A 170 9.43 3.48 -15.49
CA SER A 170 9.94 4.80 -15.13
C SER A 170 10.47 4.81 -13.71
N VAL A 171 11.56 5.56 -13.48
CA VAL A 171 12.06 5.88 -12.14
C VAL A 171 10.96 6.52 -11.26
N GLN A 172 9.99 7.22 -11.87
CA GLN A 172 8.86 7.84 -11.19
C GLN A 172 7.79 6.84 -10.72
N ASN A 173 7.91 5.56 -11.08
CA ASN A 173 7.09 4.47 -10.55
C ASN A 173 7.88 3.60 -9.55
N GLY A 174 8.96 4.11 -8.96
CA GLY A 174 9.75 3.30 -8.04
C GLY A 174 10.36 4.03 -6.86
N LEU A 175 10.79 3.25 -5.88
CA LEU A 175 11.40 3.68 -4.62
C LEU A 175 12.56 2.76 -4.27
N LEU A 176 13.66 3.29 -3.72
CA LEU A 176 14.61 2.45 -2.99
C LEU A 176 14.10 2.22 -1.56
N LEU A 177 13.94 0.95 -1.17
CA LEU A 177 13.46 0.57 0.15
C LEU A 177 14.42 -0.44 0.79
N ARG A 178 14.48 -0.45 2.13
CA ARG A 178 15.04 -1.61 2.83
C ARG A 178 14.23 -2.86 2.48
N SER A 179 14.88 -4.02 2.32
CA SER A 179 14.21 -5.26 1.89
C SER A 179 13.03 -5.68 2.78
N ASP A 180 13.08 -5.39 4.08
CA ASP A 180 11.98 -5.68 5.00
C ASP A 180 10.82 -4.67 4.91
N ILE A 181 11.11 -3.43 4.53
CA ILE A 181 10.09 -2.40 4.27
C ILE A 181 9.48 -2.60 2.88
N HIS A 182 10.26 -3.03 1.90
CA HIS A 182 9.77 -3.43 0.57
C HIS A 182 8.69 -4.51 0.69
N GLN A 183 8.93 -5.55 1.51
CA GLN A 183 7.92 -6.58 1.81
C GLN A 183 6.63 -6.02 2.39
N LEU A 184 6.72 -5.05 3.31
CA LEU A 184 5.54 -4.38 3.85
C LEU A 184 4.86 -3.51 2.80
N PHE A 185 5.62 -2.82 1.96
CA PHE A 185 5.10 -1.90 0.96
C PHE A 185 4.31 -2.65 -0.11
N ASP A 186 4.90 -3.69 -0.71
CA ASP A 186 4.24 -4.51 -1.73
C ASP A 186 2.97 -5.16 -1.20
N ASN A 187 3.01 -5.65 0.05
CA ASN A 187 1.83 -6.25 0.69
C ASN A 187 0.93 -5.21 1.37
N TYR A 188 1.03 -3.94 0.98
CA TYR A 188 0.21 -2.82 1.46
C TYR A 188 0.19 -2.58 2.98
N GLY A 189 1.12 -3.16 3.75
CA GLY A 189 1.25 -2.96 5.19
C GLY A 189 1.81 -1.60 5.57
N VAL A 190 2.42 -0.88 4.62
CA VAL A 190 2.85 0.52 4.75
C VAL A 190 2.56 1.27 3.46
N SER A 191 2.21 2.55 3.56
CA SER A 191 2.05 3.44 2.41
C SER A 191 2.49 4.87 2.75
N ILE A 192 2.51 5.73 1.74
CA ILE A 192 2.79 7.16 1.83
C ILE A 192 1.53 7.91 1.38
N ASN A 193 1.02 8.82 2.21
CA ASN A 193 -0.13 9.64 1.87
C ASN A 193 0.31 11.05 1.42
N PRO A 194 0.35 11.36 0.11
CA PRO A 194 0.75 12.68 -0.38
C PRO A 194 -0.25 13.78 0.01
N ASP A 195 -1.51 13.44 0.31
CA ASP A 195 -2.55 14.39 0.72
C ASP A 195 -2.45 14.77 2.22
N ASP A 196 -1.53 14.16 2.97
CA ASP A 196 -1.22 14.46 4.38
C ASP A 196 0.29 14.69 4.54
N ASP A 197 0.82 15.60 3.72
CA ASP A 197 2.24 16.02 3.72
C ASP A 197 3.23 14.86 3.53
N HIS A 198 2.87 13.90 2.68
CA HIS A 198 3.65 12.68 2.42
C HIS A 198 3.92 11.87 3.70
N ARG A 199 2.95 11.85 4.63
CA ARG A 199 3.04 11.05 5.85
C ARG A 199 3.10 9.56 5.53
N ILE A 200 3.98 8.86 6.23
CA ILE A 200 4.10 7.42 6.22
C ILE A 200 3.03 6.82 7.14
N THR A 201 2.13 6.02 6.56
CA THR A 201 1.03 5.36 7.25
C THR A 201 1.25 3.85 7.26
N PHE A 202 1.25 3.25 8.44
CA PHE A 202 1.28 1.81 8.59
C PHE A 202 -0.15 1.26 8.77
N PHE A 203 -0.42 0.13 8.15
CA PHE A 203 -1.66 -0.64 8.30
C PHE A 203 -1.41 -1.97 9.05
N ALA A 204 -0.18 -2.17 9.49
CA ALA A 204 0.27 -3.25 10.37
C ALA A 204 1.01 -2.65 11.58
N ARG A 205 1.35 -3.49 12.55
CA ARG A 205 2.12 -3.03 13.71
C ARG A 205 3.48 -2.50 13.26
N ASP A 206 3.78 -1.27 13.64
CA ASP A 206 5.06 -0.63 13.36
C ASP A 206 6.07 -0.95 14.47
N GLY A 207 6.92 -1.96 14.23
CA GLY A 207 7.96 -2.35 15.17
C GLY A 207 9.17 -1.40 15.24
N LYS A 208 9.22 -0.38 14.39
CA LYS A 208 10.39 0.50 14.23
C LYS A 208 10.10 1.98 14.48
N ASN A 209 8.87 2.32 14.86
CA ASN A 209 8.43 3.71 15.11
C ASN A 209 8.64 4.64 13.91
N ILE A 210 8.38 4.14 12.71
CA ILE A 210 8.41 4.88 11.43
C ILE A 210 7.06 5.56 11.15
N ALA A 211 5.96 4.99 11.58
CA ALA A 211 4.61 5.50 11.34
C ALA A 211 4.47 6.94 11.85
N GLY A 212 3.86 7.79 11.02
CA GLY A 212 3.64 9.20 11.32
C GLY A 212 4.80 10.14 10.97
N GLN A 213 5.96 9.59 10.57
CA GLN A 213 7.01 10.39 9.95
C GLN A 213 6.60 10.84 8.54
N HIS A 214 7.28 11.86 8.01
CA HIS A 214 7.04 12.40 6.67
C HIS A 214 8.26 12.15 5.80
N LEU A 215 8.06 12.08 4.48
CA LEU A 215 9.18 11.92 3.54
C LEU A 215 10.19 13.07 3.63
N ASP A 216 11.46 12.75 3.43
CA ASP A 216 12.55 13.72 3.47
C ASP A 216 12.42 14.77 2.35
N GLN A 217 12.61 16.05 2.70
CA GLN A 217 12.44 17.15 1.75
C GLN A 217 13.41 17.09 0.56
N ARG A 218 14.62 16.53 0.72
CA ARG A 218 15.56 16.32 -0.39
C ARG A 218 14.98 15.35 -1.42
N PHE A 219 14.29 14.31 -0.96
CA PHE A 219 13.58 13.39 -1.84
C PHE A 219 12.41 14.08 -2.54
N LEU A 220 11.60 14.85 -1.80
CA LEU A 220 10.45 15.60 -2.35
C LEU A 220 10.84 16.70 -3.35
N ASN A 221 12.03 17.27 -3.20
CA ASN A 221 12.57 18.28 -4.12
C ASN A 221 13.18 17.68 -5.39
N ASN A 222 13.36 16.37 -5.47
CA ASN A 222 13.89 15.72 -6.67
C ASN A 222 12.79 15.68 -7.75
N PRO A 223 12.97 16.28 -8.94
CA PRO A 223 11.96 16.25 -10.01
C PRO A 223 11.67 14.83 -10.53
N ASP A 224 12.55 13.87 -10.23
CA ASP A 224 12.46 12.48 -10.69
C ASP A 224 11.90 11.56 -9.62
N ARG A 225 11.44 12.14 -8.49
CA ARG A 225 10.69 11.42 -7.46
C ARG A 225 9.43 10.80 -8.05
N PRO A 226 8.83 9.83 -7.35
CA PRO A 226 7.53 9.35 -7.72
C PRO A 226 6.49 10.44 -7.79
N VAL A 227 5.62 10.32 -8.79
CA VAL A 227 4.49 11.23 -8.95
C VAL A 227 3.46 10.94 -7.86
N ASP A 228 2.87 12.00 -7.31
CA ASP A 228 1.95 11.88 -6.17
C ASP A 228 0.73 11.02 -6.51
N GLN A 229 0.31 10.99 -7.78
CA GLN A 229 -0.81 10.17 -8.23
C GLN A 229 -0.56 8.66 -8.02
N LEU A 230 0.68 8.19 -8.16
CA LEU A 230 1.02 6.79 -7.89
C LEU A 230 1.09 6.49 -6.38
N LEU A 231 1.56 7.45 -5.59
CA LEU A 231 1.54 7.33 -4.13
C LEU A 231 0.10 7.33 -3.59
N SER A 232 -0.76 8.24 -4.08
CA SER A 232 -2.20 8.26 -3.77
C SER A 232 -2.88 6.96 -4.19
N TRP A 233 -2.54 6.43 -5.38
CA TRP A 233 -3.06 5.14 -5.83
C TRP A 233 -2.67 4.02 -4.86
N HIS A 234 -1.38 3.92 -4.52
CA HIS A 234 -0.89 2.90 -3.58
C HIS A 234 -1.53 3.03 -2.20
N PHE A 235 -1.66 4.25 -1.67
CA PHE A 235 -2.38 4.53 -0.42
C PHE A 235 -3.84 4.07 -0.48
N ARG A 236 -4.54 4.33 -1.59
CA ARG A 236 -5.92 3.85 -1.80
C ARG A 236 -5.99 2.33 -1.77
N GLN A 237 -5.07 1.63 -2.44
CA GLN A 237 -4.97 0.17 -2.40
C GLN A 237 -4.72 -0.32 -0.97
N SER A 238 -3.84 0.33 -0.21
CA SER A 238 -3.59 -0.03 1.19
C SER A 238 -4.81 0.13 2.09
N VAL A 239 -5.60 1.19 1.91
CA VAL A 239 -6.85 1.37 2.64
C VAL A 239 -7.84 0.26 2.29
N LEU A 240 -8.05 -0.03 1.00
CA LEU A 240 -8.99 -1.07 0.55
C LEU A 240 -8.58 -2.46 1.03
N ALA A 241 -7.29 -2.81 0.94
CA ALA A 241 -6.77 -4.12 1.32
C ALA A 241 -6.80 -4.33 2.84
N ASN A 242 -6.46 -3.31 3.62
CA ASN A 242 -6.31 -3.48 5.07
C ASN A 242 -7.56 -3.15 5.87
N MET A 243 -8.40 -2.23 5.42
CA MET A 243 -9.49 -1.69 6.26
C MET A 243 -10.88 -2.21 5.91
N ARG A 244 -11.14 -2.58 4.65
CA ARG A 244 -12.48 -3.02 4.20
C ARG A 244 -12.85 -4.37 4.79
N GLY A 245 -14.01 -4.49 5.44
CA GLY A 245 -14.47 -5.75 6.02
C GLY A 245 -13.43 -6.34 6.97
N ASN A 246 -13.12 -7.63 6.84
CA ASN A 246 -12.03 -8.27 7.60
C ASN A 246 -10.62 -7.99 7.04
N GLY A 247 -10.53 -7.20 5.98
CA GLY A 247 -9.33 -6.99 5.18
C GLY A 247 -8.89 -8.28 4.49
N VAL A 248 -7.81 -8.16 3.72
CA VAL A 248 -7.32 -9.25 2.89
C VAL A 248 -6.62 -10.33 3.74
N PRO A 249 -6.47 -11.55 3.23
CA PRO A 249 -5.61 -12.56 3.85
C PRO A 249 -4.16 -12.10 3.90
N HIS A 250 -3.40 -12.55 4.90
CA HIS A 250 -1.94 -12.51 4.80
C HIS A 250 -1.51 -13.61 3.84
N PHE A 251 -0.69 -13.26 2.86
CA PHE A 251 -0.14 -14.24 1.95
C PHE A 251 1.25 -14.67 2.38
N GLU A 252 1.51 -15.97 2.25
CA GLU A 252 2.86 -16.51 2.35
C GLU A 252 3.64 -16.17 1.07
N HIS A 253 4.91 -15.84 1.22
CA HIS A 253 5.82 -15.59 0.10
C HIS A 253 7.16 -16.31 0.23
N ASP A 254 7.47 -16.87 1.41
CA ASP A 254 8.68 -17.66 1.65
C ASP A 254 8.46 -19.13 1.27
N PHE A 255 8.29 -19.37 -0.04
CA PHE A 255 8.14 -20.71 -0.57
C PHE A 255 9.51 -21.41 -0.65
N PRO A 256 9.67 -22.63 -0.09
CA PRO A 256 10.94 -23.36 -0.14
C PRO A 256 11.43 -23.58 -1.59
N PRO A 257 12.74 -23.50 -1.85
CA PRO A 257 13.28 -23.81 -3.18
C PRO A 257 12.85 -25.19 -3.67
N GLY A 258 12.28 -25.25 -4.87
CA GLY A 258 11.77 -26.48 -5.47
C GLY A 258 10.37 -26.90 -5.00
N SER A 259 9.67 -26.09 -4.20
CA SER A 259 8.25 -26.32 -3.89
C SER A 259 7.36 -26.07 -5.11
N ASP A 260 6.16 -26.67 -5.08
CA ASP A 260 5.12 -26.38 -6.05
C ASP A 260 4.41 -25.07 -5.68
N ILE A 261 5.05 -23.94 -5.99
CA ILE A 261 4.53 -22.60 -5.67
C ILE A 261 3.10 -22.40 -6.21
N LEU A 262 2.79 -22.94 -7.40
CA LEU A 262 1.45 -22.81 -7.98
C LEU A 262 0.43 -23.69 -7.23
N GLY A 263 0.83 -24.89 -6.81
CA GLY A 263 0.05 -25.73 -5.90
C GLY A 263 -0.20 -25.04 -4.55
N ASP A 264 0.84 -24.45 -3.95
CA ASP A 264 0.74 -23.74 -2.68
C ASP A 264 -0.17 -22.50 -2.79
N ILE A 265 -0.13 -21.78 -3.92
CA ILE A 265 -1.06 -20.67 -4.21
C ILE A 265 -2.48 -21.18 -4.37
N ARG A 266 -2.69 -22.24 -5.15
CA ARG A 266 -4.02 -22.85 -5.39
C ARG A 266 -4.68 -23.29 -4.09
N ASP A 267 -3.89 -23.84 -3.17
CA ASP A 267 -4.37 -24.35 -1.89
C ASP A 267 -4.41 -23.24 -0.80
N GLY A 268 -3.93 -22.03 -1.15
CA GLY A 268 -3.91 -20.83 -0.32
C GLY A 268 -5.16 -19.95 -0.45
N PRO A 269 -5.20 -18.84 0.29
CA PRO A 269 -6.33 -17.90 0.24
C PRO A 269 -6.28 -17.03 -1.02
N MET A 270 -7.46 -16.68 -1.57
CA MET A 270 -7.59 -15.92 -2.83
C MET A 270 -6.75 -16.50 -3.97
N PRO A 271 -6.94 -17.81 -4.29
CA PRO A 271 -6.05 -18.52 -5.22
C PRO A 271 -6.12 -17.97 -6.63
N GLU A 272 -7.27 -17.44 -7.08
CA GLU A 272 -7.43 -16.90 -8.43
C GLU A 272 -6.60 -15.62 -8.61
N GLU A 273 -6.77 -14.65 -7.71
CA GLU A 273 -6.06 -13.37 -7.77
C GLU A 273 -4.56 -13.53 -7.52
N ARG A 274 -4.18 -14.45 -6.64
CA ARG A 274 -2.77 -14.82 -6.41
C ARG A 274 -2.16 -15.53 -7.61
N MET A 275 -2.90 -16.42 -8.25
CA MET A 275 -2.44 -17.11 -9.47
C MET A 275 -2.26 -16.10 -10.62
N GLU A 276 -3.21 -15.17 -10.77
CA GLU A 276 -3.13 -14.10 -11.77
C GLU A 276 -1.86 -13.27 -11.57
N PHE A 277 -1.64 -12.77 -10.34
CA PHE A 277 -0.44 -11.99 -10.01
C PHE A 277 0.84 -12.78 -10.28
N GLU A 278 0.91 -14.04 -9.84
CA GLU A 278 2.08 -14.91 -9.99
C GLU A 278 2.41 -15.18 -11.47
N LEU A 279 1.39 -15.53 -12.27
CA LEU A 279 1.57 -15.82 -13.69
C LEU A 279 2.02 -14.58 -14.46
N PHE A 280 1.41 -13.41 -14.22
CA PHE A 280 1.83 -12.18 -14.89
C PHE A 280 3.24 -11.75 -14.46
N SER A 281 3.58 -11.90 -13.18
CA SER A 281 4.92 -11.62 -12.68
C SER A 281 6.00 -12.49 -13.32
N ARG A 282 5.69 -13.77 -13.60
CA ARG A 282 6.59 -14.67 -14.33
C ARG A 282 6.68 -14.34 -15.81
N LEU A 283 5.56 -13.94 -16.43
CA LEU A 283 5.53 -13.55 -17.84
C LEU A 283 6.39 -12.30 -18.11
N THR A 284 6.33 -11.30 -17.24
CA THR A 284 7.19 -10.11 -17.34
C THR A 284 8.66 -10.48 -17.19
N ALA A 285 9.01 -11.41 -16.28
CA ALA A 285 10.37 -11.92 -16.10
C ALA A 285 11.00 -12.47 -17.38
N VAL A 286 10.21 -13.19 -18.19
CA VAL A 286 10.68 -13.87 -19.41
C VAL A 286 10.81 -12.90 -20.58
N GLN A 287 10.06 -11.79 -20.59
CA GLN A 287 10.09 -10.79 -21.66
C GLN A 287 11.28 -9.82 -21.59
N ASP A 288 11.97 -9.76 -20.44
CA ASP A 288 13.14 -8.90 -20.20
C ASP A 288 14.51 -9.61 -20.43
N ILE A 289 14.51 -10.83 -20.97
CA ILE A 289 15.70 -11.59 -21.45
C ILE A 289 15.89 -11.34 -22.95
#